data_AF-A0A6M8EJG5-F1
#
_entry.id   AF-A0A6M8EJG5-F1
#
_cell.length_a   1.000
_cell.length_b   1.000
_cell.length_c   1.000
_cell.angle_alpha   90.00
_cell.angle_beta   90.00
_cell.angle_gamma   90.00
#
_symmetry.space_group_name_H-M   'P 1'
#
loop_
_entity.id
_entity.type
_entity.pdbx_description
1 polymer ?
#
loop_
_entity_poly.entity_id
_entity_poly.type
_entity_poly.pdbx_seq_one_letter_code
_entity_poly.pdbx_strand_id
1 'polypeptide(L)'
;LITLLLLAAGAPLLTIAYLFWNNLFRRDNFTYFCQILLLLSTAGTISMCFDSSEEERFDAFEFIVLIPLPTRSMLFMISAYDSIAMYLAIEPQSLCFYVIAASKRKSEFSTEAGSKYLILGAFSSGILLFG
;
A
#
# COMPACT_ATOMS: atom_id res chain seq x y z
N LEU A 1 20.73 -22.26 -29.40
CA LEU A 1 20.19 -20.94 -29.83
C LEU A 1 19.15 -20.42 -28.83
N ILE A 2 18.09 -21.18 -28.52
CA ILE A 2 17.02 -20.78 -27.58
C ILE A 2 17.52 -20.56 -26.14
N THR A 3 18.37 -21.44 -25.63
CA THR A 3 18.99 -21.31 -24.29
C THR A 3 19.94 -20.11 -24.19
N LEU A 4 20.63 -19.76 -25.28
CA LEU A 4 21.54 -18.63 -25.35
C LEU A 4 20.78 -17.30 -25.47
N LEU A 5 19.61 -17.31 -26.13
CA LEU A 5 18.66 -16.19 -26.20
C LEU A 5 17.96 -15.96 -24.85
N LEU A 6 17.64 -17.03 -24.11
CA LEU A 6 17.11 -16.95 -22.73
C LEU A 6 18.13 -16.42 -21.73
N LEU A 7 19.42 -16.78 -21.88
CA LEU A 7 20.51 -16.25 -21.05
C LEU A 7 20.82 -14.78 -21.39
N ALA A 8 20.79 -14.42 -22.68
CA ALA A 8 20.95 -13.04 -23.14
C ALA A 8 19.74 -12.14 -22.82
N ALA A 9 18.55 -12.71 -22.61
CA ALA A 9 17.38 -12.00 -22.07
C ALA A 9 17.35 -11.99 -20.53
N GLY A 10 17.94 -12.99 -19.88
CA GLY A 10 18.08 -13.06 -18.41
C GLY A 10 19.13 -12.10 -17.86
N ALA A 11 20.24 -11.89 -18.58
CA ALA A 11 21.27 -10.92 -18.22
C ALA A 11 20.73 -9.48 -18.07
N PRO A 12 20.01 -8.88 -19.04
CA PRO A 12 19.43 -7.55 -18.88
C PRO A 12 18.35 -7.53 -17.80
N LEU A 13 17.60 -8.62 -17.60
CA LEU A 13 16.63 -8.72 -16.50
C LEU A 13 17.32 -8.62 -15.13
N LEU A 14 18.48 -9.26 -14.97
CA LEU A 14 19.26 -9.24 -13.74
C LEU A 14 19.90 -7.86 -13.52
N THR A 15 20.36 -7.20 -14.59
CA THR A 15 20.87 -5.83 -14.52
C THR A 15 19.77 -4.82 -14.18
N ILE A 16 18.57 -4.98 -14.76
CA ILE A 16 17.38 -4.16 -14.44
C ILE A 16 16.97 -4.38 -12.98
N ALA A 17 16.94 -5.62 -12.50
CA ALA A 17 16.63 -5.92 -11.10
C ALA A 17 17.66 -5.31 -10.14
N TYR A 18 18.95 -5.34 -10.50
CA TYR A 18 20.01 -4.71 -9.72
C TYR A 18 19.87 -3.18 -9.71
N LEU A 19 19.54 -2.56 -10.85
CA LEU A 19 19.23 -1.13 -10.96
C LEU A 19 18.00 -0.73 -10.15
N PHE A 20 16.96 -1.55 -10.16
CA PHE A 20 15.73 -1.35 -9.40
C PHE A 20 16.00 -1.36 -7.89
N TRP A 21 16.86 -2.27 -7.43
CA TRP A 21 17.24 -2.40 -6.02
C TRP A 21 18.26 -1.34 -5.56
N ASN A 22 19.07 -0.78 -6.45
CA ASN A 22 20.05 0.24 -6.07
C ASN A 22 19.50 1.67 -6.14
N ASN A 23 18.63 1.96 -7.12
CA ASN A 23 18.13 3.33 -7.33
C ASN A 23 16.71 3.56 -6.81
N LEU A 24 15.82 2.57 -6.85
CA LEU A 24 14.40 2.76 -6.49
C LEU A 24 14.07 2.26 -5.09
N PHE A 25 14.66 1.15 -4.65
CA PHE A 25 14.34 0.53 -3.36
C PHE A 25 15.57 0.23 -2.50
N ARG A 26 15.86 1.10 -1.53
CA ARG A 26 16.97 0.89 -0.59
C ARG A 26 16.46 0.24 0.70
N ARG A 27 17.04 -0.90 1.05
CA ARG A 27 16.69 -1.65 2.27
C ARG A 27 17.83 -1.62 3.27
N ASP A 28 17.73 -0.74 4.25
CA ASP A 28 18.69 -0.61 5.35
C ASP A 28 18.09 -1.18 6.65
N ASN A 29 18.90 -1.26 7.71
CA ASN A 29 18.43 -1.70 9.03
C ASN A 29 17.27 -0.83 9.56
N PHE A 30 17.25 0.46 9.21
CA PHE A 30 16.14 1.37 9.54
C PHE A 30 14.84 0.96 8.82
N THR A 31 14.92 0.73 7.51
CA THR A 31 13.81 0.23 6.68
C THR A 31 13.24 -1.06 7.27
N TYR A 32 14.11 -1.98 7.68
CA TYR A 32 13.72 -3.25 8.28
C TYR A 32 12.97 -3.07 9.61
N PHE A 33 13.46 -2.18 10.49
CA PHE A 33 12.78 -1.85 11.74
C PHE A 33 11.38 -1.26 11.51
N CYS A 34 11.25 -0.31 10.58
CA CYS A 34 9.96 0.29 10.22
C CYS A 34 8.98 -0.73 9.63
N GLN A 35 9.47 -1.66 8.80
CA GLN A 35 8.63 -2.72 8.23
C GLN A 35 8.09 -3.67 9.30
N ILE A 36 8.91 -4.05 10.29
CA ILE A 36 8.44 -4.88 11.41
C ILE A 36 7.37 -4.15 12.22
N LEU A 37 7.61 -2.88 12.54
CA LEU A 37 6.65 -2.05 13.28
C LEU A 37 5.32 -1.95 12.52
N LEU A 38 5.37 -1.74 11.20
CA LEU A 38 4.18 -1.67 10.36
C LEU A 38 3.38 -2.99 10.34
N LEU A 39 4.08 -4.13 10.27
CA LEU A 39 3.43 -5.45 10.33
C LEU A 39 2.79 -5.70 11.69
N LEU A 40 3.45 -5.30 12.80
CA LEU A 40 2.89 -5.36 14.14
C LEU A 40 1.64 -4.49 14.28
N SER A 41 1.66 -3.26 13.76
CA SER A 41 0.49 -2.38 13.74
C SER A 41 -0.66 -2.99 12.95
N THR A 42 -0.38 -3.55 11.77
CA THR A 42 -1.40 -4.19 10.93
C THR A 42 -2.04 -5.39 11.64
N ALA A 43 -1.22 -6.22 12.29
CA ALA A 43 -1.71 -7.34 13.10
C ALA A 43 -2.61 -6.85 14.25
N GLY A 44 -2.23 -5.76 14.92
CA GLY A 44 -3.05 -5.11 15.95
C GLY A 44 -4.40 -4.61 15.41
N THR A 45 -4.39 -3.92 14.26
CA THR A 45 -5.62 -3.44 13.61
C THR A 45 -6.55 -4.58 13.22
N ILE A 46 -6.03 -5.68 12.67
CA ILE A 46 -6.83 -6.86 12.33
C ILE A 46 -7.45 -7.46 13.60
N SER A 47 -6.68 -7.57 14.69
CA SER A 47 -7.18 -8.07 15.97
C SER A 47 -8.32 -7.21 16.54
N MET A 48 -8.22 -5.88 16.44
CA MET A 48 -9.28 -4.96 16.88
C MET A 48 -10.51 -5.02 15.97
N CYS A 49 -10.32 -5.27 14.67
CA CYS A 49 -11.40 -5.37 13.71
C CYS A 49 -12.29 -6.61 13.95
N PHE A 50 -11.69 -7.72 14.42
CA PHE A 50 -12.46 -8.91 14.81
C PHE A 50 -13.43 -8.63 15.96
N ASP A 51 -12.99 -7.89 16.98
CA ASP A 51 -13.81 -7.54 18.15
C ASP A 51 -14.96 -6.58 17.74
N SER A 52 -14.64 -5.55 16.97
CA SER A 52 -15.64 -4.57 16.50
C SER A 52 -16.71 -5.17 15.58
N SER A 53 -16.40 -6.24 14.86
CA SER A 53 -17.35 -6.83 13.91
C SER A 53 -18.36 -7.77 14.55
N GLU A 54 -18.12 -8.22 15.78
CA GLU A 54 -19.12 -8.98 16.56
C GLU A 54 -20.24 -8.05 17.07
N GLU A 55 -19.90 -6.80 17.40
CA GLU A 55 -20.83 -5.79 17.91
C GLU A 55 -21.65 -5.11 16.80
N GLU A 56 -21.01 -4.68 15.72
CA GLU A 56 -21.69 -4.15 14.55
C GLU A 56 -21.81 -5.26 13.50
N ARG A 57 -23.01 -5.84 13.29
CA ARG A 57 -23.35 -6.86 12.26
C ARG A 57 -23.02 -6.37 10.84
N PHE A 58 -21.75 -6.28 10.54
CA PHE A 58 -21.16 -5.89 9.29
C PHE A 58 -20.65 -7.12 8.56
N ASP A 59 -20.54 -6.99 7.24
CA ASP A 59 -19.79 -7.92 6.42
C ASP A 59 -18.29 -7.77 6.69
N ALA A 60 -17.85 -8.23 7.88
CA ALA A 60 -16.48 -8.23 8.41
C ALA A 60 -15.45 -8.69 7.37
N PHE A 61 -15.89 -9.64 6.56
CA PHE A 61 -15.06 -10.36 5.62
C PHE A 61 -14.47 -9.45 4.53
N GLU A 62 -15.24 -8.46 4.05
CA GLU A 62 -14.73 -7.54 3.02
C GLU A 62 -13.59 -6.67 3.57
N PHE A 63 -13.72 -6.19 4.81
CA PHE A 63 -12.70 -5.38 5.48
C PHE A 63 -11.42 -6.17 5.74
N ILE A 64 -11.54 -7.39 6.25
CA ILE A 64 -10.38 -8.23 6.58
C ILE A 64 -9.58 -8.57 5.31
N VAL A 65 -10.25 -8.77 4.17
CA VAL A 65 -9.58 -9.01 2.88
C VAL A 65 -8.99 -7.73 2.28
N LEU A 66 -9.56 -6.57 2.56
CA LEU A 66 -9.08 -5.28 2.07
C LEU A 66 -7.84 -4.77 2.81
N ILE A 67 -7.68 -5.03 4.12
CA ILE A 67 -6.56 -4.52 4.94
C ILE A 67 -5.15 -4.94 4.43
N PRO A 68 -4.90 -6.17 3.97
CA PRO A 68 -3.58 -6.59 3.48
C PRO A 68 -3.10 -5.85 2.23
N LEU A 69 -4.01 -5.34 1.39
CA LEU A 69 -3.69 -4.62 0.14
C LEU A 69 -2.92 -3.30 0.40
N PRO A 70 -3.42 -2.34 1.22
CA PRO A 70 -2.69 -1.14 1.58
C PRO A 70 -1.41 -1.46 2.37
N THR A 71 -1.42 -2.48 3.24
CA THR A 71 -0.21 -2.91 3.97
C THR A 71 0.92 -3.28 3.02
N ARG A 72 0.62 -4.02 1.93
CA ARG A 72 1.64 -4.36 0.92
C ARG A 72 2.19 -3.10 0.25
N SER A 73 1.33 -2.13 -0.06
CA SER A 73 1.75 -0.84 -0.65
C SER A 73 2.64 -0.04 0.32
N MET A 74 2.28 -0.01 1.61
CA MET A 74 3.08 0.63 2.65
C MET A 74 4.48 0.01 2.82
N LEU A 75 4.61 -1.31 2.68
CA LEU A 75 5.92 -1.97 2.73
C LEU A 75 6.83 -1.50 1.59
N PHE A 76 6.26 -1.27 0.40
CA PHE A 76 6.98 -0.65 -0.73
C PHE A 76 7.32 0.80 -0.42
N MET A 77 6.38 1.58 0.14
CA MET A 77 6.61 2.98 0.51
C MET A 77 7.80 3.13 1.47
N ILE A 78 7.88 2.28 2.50
CA ILE A 78 8.99 2.32 3.48
C ILE A 78 10.34 2.05 2.80
N SER A 79 10.37 1.24 1.75
CA SER A 79 11.59 0.90 1.03
C SER A 79 11.91 1.87 -0.12
N ALA A 80 11.01 2.78 -0.46
CA ALA A 80 11.17 3.68 -1.58
C ALA A 80 12.28 4.70 -1.30
N TYR A 81 13.23 4.81 -2.22
CA TYR A 81 14.34 5.76 -2.13
C TYR A 81 14.16 6.99 -3.04
N ASP A 82 13.38 6.83 -4.11
CA ASP A 82 13.06 7.88 -5.07
C ASP A 82 11.67 8.46 -4.82
N SER A 83 11.48 9.77 -5.04
CA SER A 83 10.19 10.47 -4.87
C SER A 83 9.08 9.87 -5.75
N ILE A 84 9.41 9.40 -6.95
CA ILE A 84 8.45 8.77 -7.87
C ILE A 84 8.03 7.40 -7.33
N ALA A 85 8.97 6.63 -6.80
CA ALA A 85 8.69 5.33 -6.18
C ALA A 85 7.84 5.49 -4.92
N MET A 86 8.09 6.54 -4.13
CA MET A 86 7.28 6.90 -2.97
C MET A 86 5.85 7.28 -3.37
N TYR A 87 5.68 8.15 -4.37
CA TYR A 87 4.37 8.53 -4.91
C TYR A 87 3.57 7.31 -5.39
N LEU A 88 4.22 6.45 -6.19
CA LEU A 88 3.60 5.25 -6.74
C LEU A 88 3.22 4.21 -5.67
N ALA A 89 3.86 4.26 -4.49
CA ALA A 89 3.50 3.43 -3.34
C ALA A 89 2.39 4.06 -2.46
N ILE A 90 2.22 5.38 -2.48
CA ILE A 90 1.17 6.09 -1.74
C ILE A 90 -0.19 5.96 -2.42
N GLU A 91 -0.25 6.10 -3.74
CA GLU A 91 -1.51 6.04 -4.51
C GLU A 91 -2.33 4.77 -4.25
N PRO A 92 -1.78 3.54 -4.36
CA PRO A 92 -2.55 2.31 -4.12
C PRO A 92 -2.99 2.17 -2.66
N GLN A 93 -2.16 2.61 -1.71
CA GLN A 93 -2.51 2.65 -0.29
C GLN A 93 -3.73 3.56 -0.05
N SER A 94 -3.70 4.75 -0.65
CA SER A 94 -4.76 5.75 -0.50
C SER A 94 -6.09 5.26 -1.09
N LEU A 95 -6.07 4.64 -2.26
CA LEU A 95 -7.25 4.06 -2.91
C LEU A 95 -7.91 2.99 -2.04
N CYS A 96 -7.11 2.10 -1.45
CA CYS A 96 -7.63 1.09 -0.53
C CYS A 96 -8.28 1.74 0.69
N PHE A 97 -7.69 2.79 1.25
CA PHE A 97 -8.28 3.51 2.39
C PHE A 97 -9.54 4.30 2.03
N TYR A 98 -9.66 4.84 0.82
CA TYR A 98 -10.92 5.46 0.37
C TYR A 98 -12.05 4.44 0.31
N VAL A 99 -11.76 3.23 -0.20
CA VAL A 99 -12.74 2.14 -0.26
C VAL A 99 -13.15 1.72 1.15
N ILE A 100 -12.18 1.52 2.05
CA ILE A 100 -12.40 1.14 3.45
C ILE A 100 -13.23 2.21 4.20
N ALA A 101 -12.96 3.50 3.98
CA ALA A 101 -13.73 4.59 4.59
C ALA A 101 -15.20 4.65 4.11
N ALA A 102 -15.44 4.28 2.86
CA ALA A 102 -16.77 4.26 2.24
C ALA A 102 -17.51 2.92 2.37
N SER A 103 -16.95 1.93 3.07
CA SER A 103 -17.50 0.57 3.12
C SER A 103 -18.87 0.47 3.81
N LYS A 104 -19.24 1.39 4.73
CA LYS A 104 -20.59 1.41 5.36
C LYS A 104 -21.62 2.04 4.43
N ARG A 105 -21.95 1.37 3.32
CA ARG A 105 -22.88 1.90 2.29
C ARG A 105 -24.27 2.29 2.82
N LYS A 106 -24.74 1.68 3.91
CA LYS A 106 -26.04 1.99 4.54
C LYS A 106 -26.01 3.25 5.41
N SER A 107 -24.83 3.81 5.69
CA SER A 107 -24.68 5.04 6.47
C SER A 107 -24.28 6.18 5.54
N GLU A 108 -25.09 7.24 5.56
CA GLU A 108 -24.79 8.46 4.79
C GLU A 108 -23.49 9.10 5.28
N PHE A 109 -23.21 9.05 6.59
CA PHE A 109 -21.98 9.58 7.18
C PHE A 109 -20.71 8.89 6.64
N SER A 110 -20.72 7.57 6.44
CA SER A 110 -19.55 6.87 5.88
C SER A 110 -19.36 7.15 4.40
N THR A 111 -20.45 7.26 3.64
CA THR A 111 -20.39 7.62 2.22
C THR A 111 -19.88 9.04 2.02
N GLU A 112 -20.31 9.97 2.86
CA GLU A 112 -19.81 11.35 2.86
C GLU A 112 -18.36 11.44 3.33
N ALA A 113 -17.98 10.70 4.38
CA ALA A 113 -16.60 10.65 4.85
C ALA A 113 -15.64 10.08 3.79
N GLY A 114 -16.03 9.00 3.11
CA GLY A 114 -15.25 8.39 2.03
C GLY A 114 -15.04 9.35 0.85
N SER A 115 -16.09 10.07 0.43
CA SER A 115 -15.96 11.06 -0.65
C SER A 115 -15.09 12.26 -0.27
N LYS A 116 -15.21 12.78 0.97
CA LYS A 116 -14.32 13.82 1.49
C LYS A 116 -12.87 13.35 1.55
N TYR A 117 -12.63 12.12 2.01
CA TYR A 117 -11.29 11.56 2.14
C TYR A 117 -10.64 11.34 0.76
N LEU A 118 -11.42 10.89 -0.24
CA LEU A 118 -10.98 10.77 -1.62
C LEU A 118 -10.56 12.12 -2.21
N ILE A 119 -11.39 13.16 -2.06
CA ILE A 119 -11.11 14.48 -2.61
C ILE A 119 -9.86 15.09 -1.96
N LEU A 120 -9.78 15.03 -0.63
CA LEU A 120 -8.63 15.55 0.13
C LEU A 120 -7.35 14.82 -0.26
N GLY A 121 -7.42 13.50 -0.39
CA GLY A 121 -6.27 12.67 -0.71
C GLY A 121 -5.81 12.84 -2.17
N ALA A 122 -6.74 12.92 -3.14
CA ALA A 122 -6.39 13.21 -4.53
C ALA A 122 -5.74 14.60 -4.69
N PHE A 123 -6.23 15.61 -3.95
CA PHE A 123 -5.62 16.93 -3.93
C PHE A 123 -4.22 16.93 -3.30
N SER A 124 -4.06 16.27 -2.15
CA SER A 124 -2.76 16.12 -1.49
C SER A 124 -1.75 15.37 -2.37
N SER A 125 -2.20 14.35 -3.09
CA SER A 125 -1.36 13.56 -3.98
C SER A 125 -0.90 14.39 -5.19
N GLY A 126 -1.78 15.23 -5.73
CA GLY A 126 -1.42 16.20 -6.79
C GLY A 126 -0.38 17.22 -6.34
N ILE A 127 -0.46 17.70 -5.09
CA ILE A 127 0.56 18.58 -4.50
C ILE A 127 1.90 17.85 -4.35
N LEU A 128 1.88 16.60 -3.88
CA LEU A 128 3.09 15.80 -3.71
C LEU A 128 3.79 15.55 -5.05
N LEU A 129 3.04 15.32 -6.13
CA LEU A 129 3.61 15.18 -7.47
C LEU A 129 4.22 16.48 -8.01
N PHE A 130 3.66 17.64 -7.63
CA PHE A 130 4.18 18.94 -8.07
C PHE A 130 5.46 19.39 -7.34
N GLY A 131 5.71 18.88 -6.13
CA GLY A 131 6.89 19.20 -5.31
C GLY A 131 8.14 18.48 -5.76
#